data_AF-T2IS81-F1
#
_entry.id   AF-T2IS81-F1
#
_cell.length_a   1.000
_cell.length_b   1.000
_cell.length_c   1.000
_cell.angle_alpha   90.00
_cell.angle_beta   90.00
_cell.angle_gamma   90.00
#
_symmetry.space_group_name_H-M   'P 1'
#
loop_
_entity.id
_entity.type
_entity.pdbx_description
1 polymer ?
#
loop_
_entity_poly.entity_id
_entity_poly.type
_entity_poly.pdbx_seq_one_letter_code
_entity_poly.pdbx_strand_id
1 'polypeptide(L)'
;MLPGYVGHNLSERDHLRESGRLNEKAFGVDLTKPAFQDWTNQWCEKYHHRHHKGLKLAPAEKLKEAVDQGWKKRTLADSKAGSALEKLDLLLLPGAERKILKSGVTFKNRTYIHPRLDLAPTAYLRYNPDDVNSIYVFSDSDYTELLCEAFWVKSVTPEKQASIAQEVKAIAKKQDTVATANRKAASNNRKRRPADILTDEGTPNFAVPQEVVETPATLSLDNVFDKEWHRYTQEERDAIVKKQNEEDARREAQEQYWKENPEEHPDYQRNQRLAARKAKEDAERLAKEQEEQKKGTSPIAATGCLY
;
A
#
# COMPACT_ATOMS: atom_id res chain seq x y z
N MET A 1 -7.61 -16.53 -37.12
CA MET A 1 -8.64 -16.39 -36.07
C MET A 1 -8.25 -17.30 -34.92
N LEU A 2 -8.68 -16.98 -33.69
CA LEU A 2 -8.39 -17.79 -32.51
C LEU A 2 -9.21 -19.10 -32.58
N PRO A 3 -8.62 -20.28 -32.33
CA PRO A 3 -9.36 -21.53 -32.17
C PRO A 3 -10.40 -21.40 -31.04
N GLY A 4 -11.64 -21.86 -31.28
CA GLY A 4 -12.74 -21.73 -30.32
C GLY A 4 -13.38 -20.33 -30.24
N TYR A 5 -13.04 -19.41 -31.15
CA TYR A 5 -13.69 -18.09 -31.22
C TYR A 5 -15.10 -18.18 -31.79
N VAL A 6 -16.10 -17.93 -30.94
CA VAL A 6 -17.54 -18.04 -31.27
C VAL A 6 -18.12 -16.77 -31.91
N GLY A 7 -17.30 -15.75 -32.20
CA GLY A 7 -17.77 -14.51 -32.82
C GLY A 7 -18.53 -13.56 -31.89
N HIS A 8 -19.14 -12.51 -32.47
CA HIS A 8 -19.92 -11.49 -31.75
C HIS A 8 -21.43 -11.80 -31.68
N ASN A 9 -21.88 -12.93 -32.24
CA ASN A 9 -23.31 -13.25 -32.30
C ASN A 9 -23.79 -13.90 -30.99
N LEU A 10 -24.28 -13.06 -30.07
CA LEU A 10 -24.87 -13.50 -28.80
C LEU A 10 -26.04 -14.46 -29.00
N SER A 11 -26.83 -14.27 -30.06
CA SER A 11 -27.99 -15.11 -30.38
C SER A 11 -27.58 -16.52 -30.78
N GLU A 12 -26.52 -16.67 -31.59
CA GLU A 12 -25.96 -17.99 -31.91
C GLU A 12 -25.35 -18.66 -30.67
N ARG A 13 -24.68 -17.89 -29.81
CA ARG A 13 -24.11 -18.40 -28.56
C ARG A 13 -25.19 -18.93 -27.62
N ASP A 14 -26.28 -18.20 -27.47
CA ASP A 14 -27.36 -18.57 -26.56
C ASP A 14 -28.16 -19.77 -27.12
N HIS A 15 -28.39 -19.83 -28.44
CA HIS A 15 -28.96 -21.02 -29.11
C HIS A 15 -28.09 -22.27 -28.94
N LEU A 16 -26.76 -22.13 -29.02
CA LEU A 16 -25.84 -23.25 -28.82
C LEU A 16 -25.86 -23.75 -27.37
N ARG A 17 -26.04 -22.87 -26.37
CA ARG A 17 -26.21 -23.27 -24.97
C ARG A 17 -27.54 -23.98 -24.72
N GLU A 18 -28.64 -23.45 -25.27
CA GLU A 18 -29.99 -23.98 -25.08
C GLU A 18 -30.21 -25.33 -25.77
N SER A 19 -29.56 -25.55 -26.91
CA SER A 19 -29.74 -26.78 -27.69
C SER A 19 -29.21 -28.06 -27.02
N GLY A 20 -28.52 -27.97 -25.87
CA GLY A 20 -27.92 -29.09 -25.15
C GLY A 20 -26.80 -29.82 -25.92
N ARG A 21 -26.60 -29.46 -27.20
CA ARG A 21 -25.50 -29.88 -28.07
C ARG A 21 -24.29 -28.99 -27.83
N LEU A 22 -23.88 -28.89 -26.57
CA LEU A 22 -22.52 -28.48 -26.23
C LEU A 22 -21.58 -29.55 -26.78
N ASN A 23 -21.30 -29.48 -28.08
CA ASN A 23 -20.14 -30.13 -28.65
C ASN A 23 -18.96 -29.59 -27.86
N GLU A 24 -18.32 -30.44 -27.06
CA GLU A 24 -17.08 -30.10 -26.35
C GLU A 24 -16.01 -29.58 -27.31
N LYS A 25 -16.12 -29.90 -28.61
CA LYS A 25 -15.31 -29.36 -29.72
C LYS A 25 -15.68 -27.94 -30.17
N ALA A 26 -16.89 -27.46 -29.91
CA ALA A 26 -17.36 -26.13 -30.32
C ALA A 26 -17.05 -25.04 -29.27
N PHE A 27 -16.99 -25.43 -27.99
CA PHE A 27 -16.58 -24.56 -26.87
C PHE A 27 -15.27 -24.99 -26.22
N GLY A 28 -14.57 -25.95 -26.82
CA GLY A 28 -13.22 -26.33 -26.43
C GLY A 28 -12.31 -25.12 -26.62
N VAL A 29 -11.90 -24.50 -25.52
CA VAL A 29 -10.75 -23.60 -25.55
C VAL A 29 -9.55 -24.52 -25.77
N ASP A 30 -9.21 -24.75 -27.04
CA ASP A 30 -8.07 -25.61 -27.44
C ASP A 30 -6.71 -25.07 -26.95
N LEU A 31 -6.70 -23.92 -26.27
CA LEU A 31 -5.53 -23.26 -25.76
C LEU A 31 -5.55 -23.22 -24.24
N THR A 32 -4.48 -23.72 -23.64
CA THR A 32 -4.18 -23.48 -22.24
C THR A 32 -3.92 -21.99 -22.00
N LYS A 33 -4.06 -21.49 -20.76
CA LYS A 33 -3.75 -20.10 -20.41
C LYS A 33 -2.37 -19.63 -20.94
N PRO A 34 -1.28 -20.41 -20.78
CA PRO A 34 0.02 -20.04 -21.36
C PRO A 34 0.00 -19.97 -22.89
N ALA A 35 -0.58 -20.97 -23.56
CA ALA A 35 -0.65 -20.99 -25.02
C ALA A 35 -1.48 -19.83 -25.60
N PHE A 36 -2.54 -19.43 -24.90
CA PHE A 36 -3.32 -18.24 -25.24
C PHE A 36 -2.50 -16.95 -25.06
N GLN A 37 -1.75 -16.83 -23.96
CA GLN A 37 -0.87 -15.68 -23.73
C GLN A 37 0.23 -15.57 -24.80
N ASP A 38 0.82 -16.69 -25.20
CA ASP A 38 1.81 -16.70 -26.28
C ASP A 38 1.19 -16.27 -27.62
N TRP A 39 -0.02 -16.75 -27.91
CA TRP A 39 -0.77 -16.35 -29.09
C TRP A 39 -1.08 -14.84 -29.10
N THR A 40 -1.54 -14.26 -27.98
CA THR A 40 -1.82 -12.83 -27.88
C THR A 40 -0.55 -12.00 -28.00
N ASN A 41 0.55 -12.41 -27.37
CA ASN A 41 1.86 -11.77 -27.50
C ASN A 41 2.33 -11.74 -28.95
N GLN A 42 2.26 -12.88 -29.66
CA GLN A 42 2.61 -12.94 -31.09
C GLN A 42 1.68 -12.10 -31.96
N TRP A 43 0.39 -12.03 -31.63
CA TRP A 43 -0.56 -11.19 -32.34
C TRP A 43 -0.24 -9.70 -32.16
N CYS A 44 0.05 -9.25 -30.93
CA CYS A 44 0.48 -7.88 -30.65
C CYS A 44 1.73 -7.52 -31.46
N GLU A 45 2.73 -8.41 -31.47
CA GLU A 45 3.98 -8.20 -32.21
C GLU A 45 3.72 -8.01 -33.71
N LYS A 46 2.90 -8.87 -34.31
CA LYS A 46 2.49 -8.74 -35.72
C LYS A 46 1.68 -7.47 -35.96
N TYR A 47 0.80 -7.10 -35.05
CA TYR A 47 -0.03 -5.90 -35.16
C TYR A 47 0.82 -4.61 -35.17
N HIS A 48 1.85 -4.53 -34.31
CA HIS A 48 2.73 -3.37 -34.21
C HIS A 48 3.56 -3.13 -35.48
N HIS A 49 3.89 -4.20 -36.21
CA HIS A 49 4.67 -4.14 -37.45
C HIS A 49 3.81 -4.11 -38.72
N ARG A 50 2.50 -4.37 -38.60
CA ARG A 50 1.60 -4.32 -39.75
C ARG A 50 1.30 -2.87 -40.12
N HIS A 51 1.24 -2.58 -41.40
CA HIS A 51 0.78 -1.29 -41.90
C HIS A 51 -0.73 -1.09 -41.68
N HIS A 52 -1.13 0.03 -41.09
CA HIS A 52 -2.54 0.36 -40.81
C HIS A 52 -3.06 1.44 -41.75
N LYS A 53 -4.26 1.21 -42.33
CA LYS A 53 -4.87 2.16 -43.26
C LYS A 53 -5.12 3.55 -42.65
N GLY A 54 -5.46 3.61 -41.36
CA GLY A 54 -5.72 4.88 -40.65
C GLY A 54 -4.45 5.67 -40.31
N LEU A 55 -3.35 4.98 -40.00
CA LEU A 55 -2.07 5.61 -39.64
C LEU A 55 -1.14 5.82 -40.85
N LYS A 56 -1.42 5.15 -41.98
CA LYS A 56 -0.58 5.11 -43.20
C LYS A 56 0.86 4.64 -42.97
N LEU A 57 1.12 4.05 -41.81
CA LEU A 57 2.40 3.52 -41.32
C LEU A 57 2.10 2.39 -40.34
N ALA A 58 3.12 1.60 -39.98
CA ALA A 58 3.04 0.69 -38.86
C ALA A 58 3.13 1.46 -37.52
N PRO A 59 2.43 1.03 -36.45
CA PRO A 59 2.50 1.67 -35.13
C PRO A 59 3.92 1.82 -34.60
N ALA A 60 4.78 0.83 -34.83
CA ALA A 60 6.19 0.90 -34.44
C ALA A 60 6.95 2.00 -35.20
N GLU A 61 6.68 2.16 -36.49
CA GLU A 61 7.28 3.22 -37.32
C GLU A 61 6.80 4.61 -36.88
N LYS A 62 5.51 4.73 -36.54
CA LYS A 62 4.95 6.00 -36.03
C LYS A 62 5.54 6.39 -34.69
N LEU A 63 5.79 5.43 -33.80
CA LEU A 63 6.50 5.66 -32.55
C LEU A 63 7.93 6.14 -32.81
N LYS A 64 8.64 5.53 -33.77
CA LYS A 64 9.99 5.96 -34.15
C LYS A 64 9.99 7.39 -34.68
N GLU A 65 9.08 7.74 -35.59
CA GLU A 65 8.91 9.10 -36.11
C GLU A 65 8.66 10.11 -34.97
N ALA A 66 7.83 9.75 -33.98
CA ALA A 66 7.57 10.60 -32.83
C ALA A 66 8.82 10.80 -31.96
N VAL A 67 9.61 9.74 -31.74
CA VAL A 67 10.90 9.81 -31.02
C VAL A 67 11.87 10.73 -31.76
N ASP A 68 11.98 10.59 -33.08
CA ASP A 68 12.83 11.42 -33.94
C ASP A 68 12.37 12.90 -33.91
N GLN A 69 11.06 13.16 -33.77
CA GLN A 69 10.47 14.49 -33.58
C GLN A 69 10.65 15.04 -32.15
N GLY A 70 11.39 14.34 -31.29
CA GLY A 70 11.74 14.80 -29.95
C GLY A 70 10.83 14.29 -28.84
N TRP A 71 9.90 13.37 -29.13
CA TRP A 71 9.19 12.66 -28.07
C TRP A 71 10.18 11.83 -27.26
N LYS A 72 10.14 11.97 -25.93
CA LYS A 72 10.99 11.20 -25.02
C LYS A 72 10.12 10.34 -24.12
N LYS A 73 10.48 9.06 -24.03
CA LYS A 73 9.91 8.16 -23.04
C LYS A 73 10.24 8.72 -21.66
N ARG A 74 9.22 9.04 -20.88
CA ARG A 74 9.39 9.34 -19.46
C ARG A 74 9.60 8.03 -18.72
N THR A 75 10.75 7.88 -18.09
CA THR A 75 11.00 6.72 -17.22
C THR A 75 10.76 7.16 -15.78
N LEU A 76 10.20 6.28 -14.96
CA LEU A 76 10.01 6.57 -13.53
C LEU A 76 11.34 6.86 -12.80
N ALA A 77 12.45 6.34 -13.32
CA ALA A 77 13.82 6.65 -12.90
C ALA A 77 14.22 8.12 -13.08
N ASP A 78 13.57 8.85 -13.99
CA ASP A 78 13.88 10.26 -14.25
C ASP A 78 13.18 11.21 -13.26
N SER A 79 12.33 10.68 -12.38
CA SER A 79 11.62 11.47 -11.37
C SER A 79 12.42 11.49 -10.06
N LYS A 80 12.83 12.70 -9.62
CA LYS A 80 13.58 12.96 -8.37
C LYS A 80 12.88 12.51 -7.05
N ALA A 81 11.67 11.97 -7.13
CA ALA A 81 10.91 11.59 -5.95
C ALA A 81 10.90 10.06 -5.84
N GLY A 82 11.60 9.50 -4.85
CA GLY A 82 11.60 8.06 -4.55
C GLY A 82 12.35 7.19 -5.56
N SER A 83 12.94 6.09 -5.09
CA SER A 83 13.52 5.08 -5.98
C SER A 83 12.46 4.62 -6.96
N ALA A 84 12.77 4.51 -8.25
CA ALA A 84 11.80 4.10 -9.29
C ALA A 84 11.08 2.77 -8.97
N LEU A 85 11.73 1.93 -8.15
CA LEU A 85 11.17 0.70 -7.58
C LEU A 85 9.98 0.98 -6.65
N GLU A 86 10.10 1.92 -5.71
CA GLU A 86 9.06 2.27 -4.72
C GLU A 86 7.74 2.71 -5.38
N LYS A 87 7.82 3.37 -6.54
CA LYS A 87 6.64 3.79 -7.31
C LYS A 87 5.98 2.68 -8.11
N LEU A 88 6.76 1.72 -8.60
CA LEU A 88 6.20 0.56 -9.29
C LEU A 88 5.54 -0.39 -8.28
N ASP A 89 6.07 -0.45 -7.06
CA ASP A 89 5.55 -1.25 -5.97
C ASP A 89 4.16 -0.77 -5.52
N LEU A 90 3.85 0.53 -5.65
CA LEU A 90 2.51 1.10 -5.46
C LEU A 90 1.47 0.59 -6.48
N LEU A 91 1.88 0.05 -7.62
CA LEU A 91 0.96 -0.53 -8.62
C LEU A 91 0.70 -2.02 -8.40
N LEU A 92 1.42 -2.66 -7.47
CA LEU A 92 1.20 -4.05 -7.11
C LEU A 92 -0.15 -4.24 -6.42
N LEU A 93 -0.70 -5.46 -6.47
CA LEU A 93 -1.98 -5.73 -5.85
C LEU A 93 -1.89 -5.55 -4.33
N PRO A 94 -2.85 -4.84 -3.70
CA PRO A 94 -2.90 -4.76 -2.25
C PRO A 94 -3.10 -6.16 -1.68
N GLY A 95 -2.21 -6.54 -0.78
CA GLY A 95 -2.38 -7.63 0.15
C GLY A 95 -3.23 -7.19 1.34
N ALA A 96 -3.65 -8.15 2.15
CA ALA A 96 -4.30 -7.85 3.41
C ALA A 96 -3.25 -7.42 4.45
N GLU A 97 -3.69 -6.65 5.44
CA GLU A 97 -2.92 -6.43 6.67
C GLU A 97 -2.60 -7.77 7.33
N ARG A 98 -1.34 -7.92 7.75
CA ARG A 98 -0.84 -9.12 8.43
C ARG A 98 -0.04 -8.77 9.66
N LYS A 99 -0.23 -9.58 10.70
CA LYS A 99 0.60 -9.53 11.89
C LYS A 99 1.95 -10.16 11.61
N ILE A 100 3.01 -9.49 12.06
CA ILE A 100 4.37 -10.02 11.95
C ILE A 100 4.60 -10.99 13.11
N LEU A 101 5.07 -12.20 12.77
CA LEU A 101 5.50 -13.20 13.75
C LEU A 101 7.04 -13.23 13.80
N LYS A 102 7.60 -13.80 14.86
CA LYS A 102 9.06 -14.04 14.98
C LYS A 102 9.63 -14.88 13.83
N SER A 103 8.77 -15.67 13.17
CA SER A 103 9.13 -16.49 12.01
C SER A 103 8.97 -15.74 10.67
N GLY A 104 8.54 -14.48 10.68
CA GLY A 104 8.22 -13.67 9.51
C GLY A 104 6.72 -13.44 9.31
N VAL A 105 6.33 -13.11 8.08
CA VAL A 105 4.94 -12.80 7.70
C VAL A 105 4.33 -13.96 6.91
N THR A 106 3.11 -14.36 7.28
CA THR A 106 2.38 -15.41 6.55
C THR A 106 1.34 -14.81 5.61
N PHE A 107 1.45 -15.12 4.32
CA PHE A 107 0.52 -14.68 3.28
C PHE A 107 0.29 -15.80 2.26
N LYS A 108 -0.98 -16.07 1.92
CA LYS A 108 -1.39 -17.15 0.99
C LYS A 108 -0.68 -18.50 1.23
N ASN A 109 -0.69 -18.97 2.49
CA ASN A 109 -0.05 -20.22 2.92
C ASN A 109 1.47 -20.29 2.67
N ARG A 110 2.13 -19.13 2.56
CA ARG A 110 3.58 -19.01 2.46
C ARG A 110 4.10 -18.10 3.56
N THR A 111 5.31 -18.40 4.02
CA THR A 111 6.02 -17.61 5.02
C THR A 111 7.14 -16.84 4.36
N TYR A 112 7.14 -15.52 4.55
CA TYR A 112 8.12 -14.61 3.98
C TYR A 112 9.00 -14.06 5.10
N ILE A 113 10.30 -13.98 4.82
CA ILE A 113 11.31 -13.57 5.79
C ILE A 113 12.11 -12.38 5.28
N HIS A 114 12.39 -11.46 6.19
CA HIS A 114 13.32 -10.36 6.00
C HIS A 114 13.75 -9.81 7.38
N PRO A 115 15.03 -9.44 7.60
CA PRO A 115 15.51 -9.00 8.91
C PRO A 115 14.78 -7.79 9.49
N ARG A 116 14.29 -6.91 8.60
CA ARG A 116 13.63 -5.66 8.97
C ARG A 116 12.17 -5.83 9.43
N LEU A 117 11.60 -7.03 9.28
CA LEU A 117 10.21 -7.30 9.71
C LEU A 117 10.04 -7.25 11.22
N ASP A 118 11.07 -7.60 12.01
CA ASP A 118 10.99 -7.61 13.47
C ASP A 118 10.79 -6.21 14.09
N LEU A 119 10.88 -5.13 13.29
CA LEU A 119 10.72 -3.76 13.74
C LEU A 119 9.25 -3.30 13.85
N ALA A 120 8.32 -3.98 13.19
CA ALA A 120 6.91 -3.56 13.13
C ALA A 120 5.97 -4.64 13.67
N PRO A 121 4.89 -4.28 14.41
CA PRO A 121 3.90 -5.25 14.88
C PRO A 121 2.95 -5.72 13.77
N THR A 122 2.64 -4.81 12.83
CA THR A 122 1.74 -5.01 11.70
C THR A 122 2.43 -4.64 10.40
N ALA A 123 2.07 -5.33 9.33
CA ALA A 123 2.62 -5.16 8.00
C ALA A 123 1.48 -4.99 6.99
N TYR A 124 1.60 -3.96 6.14
CA TYR A 124 0.76 -3.79 4.96
C TYR A 124 1.49 -4.35 3.75
N LEU A 125 0.82 -5.24 3.02
CA LEU A 125 1.48 -6.04 2.00
C LEU A 125 1.07 -5.58 0.60
N ARG A 126 1.99 -5.64 -0.36
CA ARG A 126 1.67 -5.70 -1.77
C ARG A 126 2.41 -6.84 -2.44
N TYR A 127 1.82 -7.42 -3.47
CA TYR A 127 2.41 -8.57 -4.15
C TYR A 127 2.08 -8.57 -5.64
N ASN A 128 2.95 -9.21 -6.41
CA ASN A 128 2.70 -9.54 -7.79
C ASN A 128 2.08 -10.95 -7.85
N PRO A 129 0.92 -11.18 -8.49
CA PRO A 129 0.39 -12.53 -8.65
C PRO A 129 1.28 -13.43 -9.53
N ASP A 130 2.07 -12.85 -10.43
CA ASP A 130 2.97 -13.57 -11.33
C ASP A 130 4.33 -13.86 -10.67
N ASP A 131 4.80 -13.00 -9.77
CA ASP A 131 5.96 -13.27 -8.92
C ASP A 131 5.55 -13.61 -7.49
N VAL A 132 5.61 -14.89 -7.20
CA VAL A 132 5.15 -15.47 -5.95
C VAL A 132 6.23 -15.51 -4.88
N ASN A 133 7.48 -15.30 -5.26
CA ASN A 133 8.65 -15.48 -4.41
C ASN A 133 8.95 -14.24 -3.56
N SER A 134 8.46 -13.08 -3.98
CA SER A 134 8.67 -11.78 -3.35
C SER A 134 7.34 -11.19 -2.88
N ILE A 135 7.38 -10.46 -1.76
CA ILE A 135 6.31 -9.55 -1.35
C ILE A 135 6.92 -8.24 -0.87
N TYR A 136 6.17 -7.16 -1.01
CA TYR A 136 6.58 -5.83 -0.59
C TYR A 136 5.83 -5.45 0.67
N VAL A 137 6.55 -5.01 1.69
CA VAL A 137 6.03 -4.73 3.02
C VAL A 137 6.16 -3.25 3.32
N PHE A 138 5.04 -2.64 3.73
CA PHE A 138 4.89 -1.23 4.04
C PHE A 138 4.55 -1.03 5.51
N SER A 139 4.94 0.12 6.06
CA SER A 139 4.72 0.48 7.47
C SER A 139 3.28 0.92 7.74
N ASP A 140 2.63 1.54 6.76
CA ASP A 140 1.30 2.13 6.90
C ASP A 140 0.31 1.65 5.82
N SER A 141 -0.97 1.78 6.15
CA SER A 141 -2.14 1.49 5.33
C SER A 141 -2.19 2.31 4.04
N ASP A 142 -1.58 3.50 4.04
CA ASP A 142 -1.47 4.38 2.89
C ASP A 142 -0.29 4.02 1.96
N TYR A 143 0.50 2.99 2.29
CA TYR A 143 1.64 2.50 1.49
C TYR A 143 2.68 3.59 1.16
N THR A 144 2.87 4.55 2.07
CA THR A 144 3.75 5.71 1.89
C THR A 144 5.23 5.35 2.05
N GLU A 145 5.54 4.45 2.98
CA GLU A 145 6.91 4.04 3.29
C GLU A 145 7.08 2.52 3.11
N LEU A 146 7.98 2.15 2.20
CA LEU A 146 8.40 0.78 1.98
C LEU A 146 9.39 0.37 3.08
N LEU A 147 9.00 -0.61 3.91
CA LEU A 147 9.89 -1.16 4.93
C LEU A 147 10.93 -2.09 4.30
N CYS A 148 10.46 -3.08 3.53
CA CYS A 148 11.34 -4.06 2.90
C CYS A 148 10.63 -4.92 1.85
N GLU A 149 11.44 -5.54 1.00
CA GLU A 149 11.05 -6.67 0.17
C GLU A 149 11.33 -7.97 0.93
N ALA A 150 10.30 -8.78 1.19
CA ALA A 150 10.43 -10.04 1.89
C ALA A 150 10.33 -11.22 0.93
N PHE A 151 11.13 -12.25 1.17
CA PHE A 151 11.26 -13.40 0.27
C PHE A 151 10.65 -14.65 0.89
N TRP A 152 10.04 -15.49 0.04
CA TRP A 152 9.48 -16.76 0.48
C TRP A 152 10.60 -17.68 0.97
N VAL A 153 10.47 -18.22 2.18
CA VAL A 153 11.51 -19.07 2.80
C VAL A 153 12.01 -20.15 1.85
N LYS A 154 11.12 -20.83 1.11
CA LYS A 154 11.51 -21.94 0.22
C LYS A 154 12.14 -21.50 -1.11
N SER A 155 12.00 -20.24 -1.52
CA SER A 155 12.63 -19.74 -2.75
C SER A 155 14.05 -19.21 -2.52
N VAL A 156 14.44 -18.98 -1.26
CA VAL A 156 15.76 -18.46 -0.91
C VAL A 156 16.76 -19.61 -0.75
N THR A 157 17.97 -19.45 -1.32
CA THR A 157 19.06 -20.42 -1.14
C THR A 157 19.47 -20.52 0.34
N PRO A 158 19.95 -21.69 0.80
CA PRO A 158 20.35 -21.87 2.21
C PRO A 158 21.40 -20.84 2.67
N GLU A 159 22.29 -20.41 1.78
CA GLU A 159 23.31 -19.38 2.05
C GLU A 159 22.69 -18.02 2.35
N LYS A 160 21.69 -17.61 1.57
CA LYS A 160 21.00 -16.33 1.75
C LYS A 160 20.03 -16.38 2.94
N GLN A 161 19.51 -17.55 3.30
CA GLN A 161 18.81 -17.74 4.58
C GLN A 161 19.76 -17.57 5.78
N ALA A 162 20.98 -18.09 5.69
CA ALA A 162 21.98 -17.96 6.75
C ALA A 162 22.43 -16.51 6.92
N SER A 163 22.62 -15.75 5.84
CA SER A 163 22.96 -14.32 5.91
C SER A 163 21.83 -13.51 6.57
N ILE A 164 20.57 -13.74 6.16
CA ILE A 164 19.39 -13.13 6.78
C ILE A 164 19.35 -13.44 8.28
N ALA A 165 19.60 -14.69 8.69
CA ALA A 165 19.62 -15.08 10.10
C ALA A 165 20.78 -14.44 10.89
N GLN A 166 21.94 -14.25 10.26
CA GLN A 166 23.06 -13.54 10.88
C GLN A 166 22.76 -12.05 11.08
N GLU A 167 22.13 -11.41 10.10
CA GLU A 167 21.68 -10.02 10.20
C GLU A 167 20.63 -9.84 11.31
N VAL A 168 19.64 -10.74 11.39
CA VAL A 168 18.64 -10.75 12.48
C VAL A 168 19.33 -10.85 13.84
N LYS A 169 20.30 -11.78 14.00
CA LYS A 169 21.05 -11.92 15.26
C LYS A 169 21.87 -10.68 15.60
N ALA A 170 22.44 -10.02 14.60
CA ALA A 170 23.20 -8.78 14.79
C ALA A 170 22.28 -7.62 15.23
N ILE A 171 21.10 -7.50 14.62
CA ILE A 171 20.09 -6.49 15.01
C ILE A 171 19.57 -6.76 16.42
N ALA A 172 19.20 -8.01 16.73
CA ALA A 172 18.74 -8.40 18.07
C ALA A 172 19.79 -8.10 19.15
N LYS A 173 21.07 -8.44 18.89
CA LYS A 173 22.17 -8.14 19.83
C LYS A 173 22.30 -6.63 20.09
N LYS A 174 22.15 -5.80 19.04
CA LYS A 174 22.17 -4.33 19.19
C LYS A 174 20.99 -3.83 20.04
N GLN A 175 19.79 -4.35 19.79
CA GLN A 175 18.60 -3.98 20.58
C GLN A 175 18.74 -4.41 22.06
N ASP A 176 19.27 -5.60 22.33
CA ASP A 176 19.52 -6.07 23.70
C ASP A 176 20.57 -5.22 24.43
N THR A 177 21.63 -4.77 23.74
CA THR A 177 22.60 -3.84 24.33
C THR A 177 21.96 -2.51 24.71
N VAL A 178 21.07 -1.97 23.87
CA VAL A 178 20.33 -0.73 24.18
C VAL A 178 19.35 -0.94 25.34
N ALA A 179 18.60 -2.04 25.33
CA ALA A 179 17.64 -2.35 26.40
C ALA A 179 18.34 -2.55 27.76
N THR A 180 19.50 -3.21 27.77
CA THR A 180 20.30 -3.39 28.99
C THR A 180 20.94 -2.09 29.47
N ALA A 181 21.43 -1.24 28.56
CA ALA A 181 21.91 0.10 28.90
C ALA A 181 20.79 0.96 29.52
N ASN A 182 19.60 0.97 28.92
CA ASN A 182 18.43 1.69 29.44
C ASN A 182 17.99 1.17 30.81
N ARG A 183 18.00 -0.15 31.04
CA ARG A 183 17.70 -0.72 32.36
C ARG A 183 18.72 -0.33 33.42
N LYS A 184 20.01 -0.29 33.07
CA LYS A 184 21.08 0.16 33.99
C LYS A 184 20.95 1.65 34.30
N ALA A 185 20.66 2.49 33.30
CA ALA A 185 20.40 3.92 33.47
C ALA A 185 19.19 4.17 34.39
N ALA A 186 18.07 3.46 34.16
CA ALA A 186 16.88 3.55 35.01
C ALA A 186 17.12 3.09 36.45
N SER A 187 17.87 2.00 36.64
CA SER A 187 18.30 1.52 37.96
C SER A 187 19.16 2.57 38.68
N ASN A 188 20.09 3.19 37.98
CA ASN A 188 20.97 4.21 38.55
C ASN A 188 20.21 5.47 38.95
N ASN A 189 19.23 5.90 38.14
CA ASN A 189 18.34 7.01 38.50
C ASN A 189 17.50 6.71 39.75
N ARG A 190 17.03 5.47 39.92
CA ARG A 190 16.24 5.07 41.10
C ARG A 190 17.05 5.05 42.41
N LYS A 191 18.38 4.98 42.33
CA LYS A 191 19.29 4.95 43.50
C LYS A 191 19.78 6.33 43.93
N ARG A 192 19.50 7.39 43.14
CA ARG A 192 19.81 8.77 43.53
C ARG A 192 18.82 9.23 44.60
N ARG A 193 19.33 9.91 45.64
CA ARG A 193 18.47 10.49 46.70
C ARG A 193 17.76 11.72 46.13
N PRO A 194 16.54 12.08 46.59
CA PRO A 194 15.80 13.24 46.08
C PRO A 194 16.57 14.56 46.16
N ALA A 195 17.49 14.69 47.12
CA ALA A 195 18.33 15.88 47.30
C ALA A 195 19.38 16.08 46.19
N ASP A 196 19.76 15.03 45.45
CA ASP A 196 20.70 15.12 44.31
C ASP A 196 19.99 15.45 42.98
N ILE A 197 18.66 15.65 43.01
CA ILE A 197 17.81 15.93 41.84
C ILE A 197 17.51 17.43 41.72
N LEU A 198 17.82 18.25 42.71
CA LEU A 198 17.65 19.71 42.63
C LEU A 198 18.98 20.39 42.31
N THR A 199 18.98 21.30 41.34
CA THR A 199 20.00 22.35 41.23
C THR A 199 19.77 23.41 42.32
N ASP A 200 20.78 24.23 42.63
CA ASP A 200 20.73 25.30 43.65
C ASP A 200 19.56 26.30 43.47
N GLU A 201 18.91 26.30 42.30
CA GLU A 201 17.78 27.16 41.90
C GLU A 201 16.39 26.49 42.11
N GLY A 202 16.31 25.32 42.74
CA GLY A 202 15.02 24.70 43.07
C GLY A 202 14.28 24.03 41.90
N THR A 203 14.93 23.87 40.74
CA THR A 203 14.35 23.16 39.57
C THR A 203 14.82 21.70 39.53
N PRO A 204 13.91 20.75 39.20
CA PRO A 204 14.29 19.34 39.12
C PRO A 204 15.18 19.10 37.89
N ASN A 205 16.43 18.71 38.15
CA ASN A 205 17.43 18.35 37.18
C ASN A 205 17.17 16.94 36.65
N PHE A 206 16.18 16.82 35.76
CA PHE A 206 16.00 15.65 34.91
C PHE A 206 17.02 15.71 33.76
N ALA A 207 18.31 15.82 34.06
CA ALA A 207 19.34 15.45 33.11
C ALA A 207 19.31 13.92 32.95
N VAL A 208 18.36 13.42 32.16
CA VAL A 208 18.51 12.12 31.51
C VAL A 208 19.81 12.27 30.72
N PRO A 209 20.87 11.50 31.01
CA PRO A 209 21.95 11.40 30.06
C PRO A 209 21.35 10.66 28.86
N GLN A 210 20.81 11.41 27.91
CA GLN A 210 20.70 10.97 26.54
C GLN A 210 22.13 10.87 26.04
N GLU A 211 22.82 9.81 26.44
CA GLU A 211 23.87 9.29 25.57
C GLU A 211 23.12 8.83 24.32
N VAL A 212 22.99 9.73 23.36
CA VAL A 212 22.51 9.43 22.02
C VAL A 212 23.54 8.47 21.45
N VAL A 213 23.36 7.17 21.72
CA VAL A 213 24.15 6.16 21.06
C VAL A 213 23.63 6.12 19.65
N GLU A 214 24.34 6.82 18.77
CA GLU A 214 24.15 6.86 17.33
C GLU A 214 24.01 5.41 16.82
N THR A 215 22.77 5.01 16.54
CA THR A 215 22.51 3.76 15.86
C THR A 215 22.85 3.92 14.38
N PRO A 216 23.27 2.87 13.65
CA PRO A 216 23.46 2.97 12.21
C PRO A 216 22.18 3.37 11.45
N ALA A 217 20.99 3.26 12.07
CA ALA A 217 19.74 3.75 11.51
C ALA A 217 19.62 5.28 11.62
N THR A 218 19.94 5.87 12.77
CA THR A 218 20.02 7.33 12.95
C THR A 218 21.19 7.91 12.16
N LEU A 219 22.36 7.27 12.18
CA LEU A 219 23.47 7.60 11.28
C LEU A 219 23.09 7.45 9.81
N SER A 220 22.21 6.53 9.39
CA SER A 220 21.84 6.44 7.97
C SER A 220 20.87 7.51 7.52
N LEU A 221 19.96 7.96 8.40
CA LEU A 221 19.03 9.05 8.09
C LEU A 221 19.74 10.41 8.18
N ASP A 222 20.55 10.62 9.22
CA ASP A 222 21.35 11.83 9.41
C ASP A 222 22.48 11.92 8.37
N ASN A 223 23.17 10.82 8.01
CA ASN A 223 24.21 10.88 6.96
C ASN A 223 23.67 10.97 5.54
N VAL A 224 22.41 10.59 5.27
CA VAL A 224 21.79 10.79 3.94
C VAL A 224 21.33 12.23 3.81
N PHE A 225 20.74 12.82 4.86
CA PHE A 225 20.42 14.24 4.90
C PHE A 225 21.68 15.11 4.92
N ASP A 226 22.69 14.84 5.76
CA ASP A 226 23.90 15.67 5.88
C ASP A 226 24.74 15.67 4.59
N LYS A 227 24.87 14.54 3.90
CA LYS A 227 25.66 14.49 2.64
C LYS A 227 25.02 15.27 1.50
N GLU A 228 23.70 15.45 1.50
CA GLU A 228 22.99 16.32 0.55
C GLU A 228 22.91 17.76 1.06
N TRP A 229 22.73 17.96 2.37
CA TRP A 229 22.71 19.27 3.02
C TRP A 229 24.03 20.00 2.82
N HIS A 230 25.16 19.30 2.90
CA HIS A 230 26.49 19.86 2.66
C HIS A 230 26.76 20.31 1.21
N ARG A 231 25.90 19.96 0.24
CA ARG A 231 26.02 20.42 -1.15
C ARG A 231 25.45 21.82 -1.39
N TYR A 232 24.54 22.25 -0.54
CA TYR A 232 23.92 23.57 -0.62
C TYR A 232 24.82 24.61 0.03
N THR A 233 24.88 25.81 -0.56
CA THR A 233 25.51 26.96 0.10
C THR A 233 24.73 27.33 1.37
N GLN A 234 25.36 28.09 2.26
CA GLN A 234 24.73 28.48 3.52
C GLN A 234 23.45 29.30 3.28
N GLU A 235 23.45 30.15 2.25
CA GLU A 235 22.28 30.92 1.82
C GLU A 235 21.13 30.04 1.32
N GLU A 236 21.45 28.96 0.60
CA GLU A 236 20.44 28.01 0.11
C GLU A 236 19.80 27.20 1.25
N ARG A 237 20.59 26.83 2.26
CA ARG A 237 20.08 26.15 3.46
C ARG A 237 19.15 27.06 4.26
N ASP A 238 19.57 28.31 4.49
CA ASP A 238 18.77 29.29 5.20
C ASP A 238 17.45 29.58 4.45
N ALA A 239 17.47 29.59 3.12
CA ALA A 239 16.26 29.72 2.29
C ALA A 239 15.32 28.51 2.39
N ILE A 240 15.86 27.28 2.47
CA ILE A 240 15.06 26.06 2.66
C ILE A 240 14.41 26.05 4.03
N VAL A 241 15.18 26.33 5.09
CA VAL A 241 14.67 26.39 6.47
C VAL A 241 13.62 27.49 6.60
N LYS A 242 13.85 28.66 5.98
CA LYS A 242 12.87 29.74 5.95
C LYS A 242 11.56 29.31 5.27
N LYS A 243 11.62 28.63 4.13
CA LYS A 243 10.43 28.11 3.46
C LYS A 243 9.68 27.06 4.30
N GLN A 244 10.42 26.18 4.97
CA GLN A 244 9.81 25.18 5.87
C GLN A 244 9.09 25.87 7.04
N ASN A 245 9.74 26.84 7.67
CA ASN A 245 9.12 27.62 8.75
C ASN A 245 7.89 28.42 8.27
N GLU A 246 7.94 28.97 7.06
CA GLU A 246 6.78 29.66 6.44
C GLU A 246 5.63 28.69 6.12
N GLU A 247 5.94 27.47 5.65
CA GLU A 247 4.93 26.43 5.39
C GLU A 247 4.33 25.86 6.67
N ASP A 248 5.14 25.63 7.70
CA ASP A 248 4.69 25.19 9.02
C ASP A 248 3.81 26.27 9.68
N ALA A 249 4.22 27.54 9.63
CA ALA A 249 3.40 28.65 10.11
C ALA A 249 2.07 28.77 9.34
N ARG A 250 2.07 28.52 8.02
CA ARG A 250 0.85 28.48 7.21
C ARG A 250 -0.06 27.32 7.60
N ARG A 251 0.50 26.13 7.86
CA ARG A 251 -0.26 24.96 8.31
C ARG A 251 -0.89 25.20 9.68
N GLU A 252 -0.13 25.76 10.62
CA GLU A 252 -0.62 26.10 11.95
C GLU A 252 -1.74 27.16 11.90
N ALA A 253 -1.58 28.20 11.07
CA ALA A 253 -2.63 29.20 10.85
C ALA A 253 -3.88 28.59 10.21
N GLN A 254 -3.72 27.66 9.26
CA GLN A 254 -4.83 26.94 8.63
C GLN A 254 -5.56 26.02 9.63
N GLU A 255 -4.82 25.34 10.51
CA GLU A 255 -5.41 24.53 11.58
C GLU A 255 -6.14 25.38 12.62
N GLN A 256 -5.60 26.55 12.98
CA GLN A 256 -6.29 27.51 13.85
C GLN A 256 -7.57 28.02 13.19
N TYR A 257 -7.51 28.39 11.91
CA TYR A 257 -8.68 28.81 11.14
C TYR A 257 -9.78 27.74 11.12
N TRP A 258 -9.41 26.47 10.92
CA TRP A 258 -10.36 25.36 10.95
C TRP A 258 -10.91 25.03 12.34
N LYS A 259 -10.15 25.32 13.41
CA LYS A 259 -10.67 25.22 14.79
C LYS A 259 -11.74 26.28 15.05
N GLU A 260 -11.57 27.49 14.51
CA GLU A 260 -12.53 28.58 14.62
C GLU A 260 -13.73 28.41 13.68
N ASN A 261 -13.52 27.80 12.51
CA ASN A 261 -14.53 27.58 11.46
C ASN A 261 -14.66 26.09 11.12
N PRO A 262 -15.22 25.29 12.04
CA PRO A 262 -15.32 23.84 11.86
C PRO A 262 -16.17 23.43 10.65
N GLU A 263 -17.09 24.29 10.20
CA GLU A 263 -17.95 24.03 9.03
C GLU A 263 -17.20 24.04 7.71
N GLU A 264 -16.08 24.76 7.65
CA GLU A 264 -15.20 24.86 6.48
C GLU A 264 -14.14 23.76 6.44
N HIS A 265 -14.04 22.95 7.51
CA HIS A 265 -13.13 21.82 7.53
C HIS A 265 -13.57 20.78 6.49
N PRO A 266 -12.66 20.25 5.64
CA PRO A 266 -13.02 19.28 4.61
C PRO A 266 -13.77 18.05 5.15
N ASP A 267 -13.41 17.59 6.35
CA ASP A 267 -14.09 16.46 6.98
C ASP A 267 -15.49 16.78 7.50
N TYR A 268 -15.81 18.05 7.78
CA TYR A 268 -17.16 18.42 8.22
C TYR A 268 -18.18 18.19 7.10
N GLN A 269 -17.89 18.64 5.88
CA GLN A 269 -18.74 18.39 4.72
C GLN A 269 -18.83 16.89 4.37
N ARG A 270 -17.72 16.16 4.53
CA ARG A 270 -17.68 14.70 4.36
C ARG A 270 -18.59 14.00 5.36
N ASN A 271 -18.53 14.40 6.63
CA ASN A 271 -19.35 13.84 7.70
C ASN A 271 -20.84 14.16 7.51
N GLN A 272 -21.19 15.37 7.05
CA GLN A 272 -22.58 15.70 6.70
C GLN A 272 -23.13 14.81 5.57
N ARG A 273 -22.33 14.56 4.52
CA ARG A 273 -22.74 13.66 3.42
C ARG A 273 -22.94 12.22 3.90
N LEU A 274 -22.08 11.73 4.79
CA LEU A 274 -22.22 10.40 5.38
C LEU A 274 -23.47 10.30 6.27
N ALA A 275 -23.73 11.32 7.09
CA ALA A 275 -24.93 11.40 7.92
C ALA A 275 -26.21 11.42 7.07
N ALA A 276 -26.23 12.20 5.99
CA ALA A 276 -27.36 12.25 5.05
C ALA A 276 -27.59 10.89 4.35
N ARG A 277 -26.50 10.19 3.98
CA ARG A 277 -26.60 8.85 3.39
C ARG A 277 -27.19 7.85 4.38
N LYS A 278 -26.72 7.87 5.63
CA LYS A 278 -27.23 7.01 6.70
C LYS A 278 -28.71 7.27 7.00
N ALA A 279 -29.11 8.54 7.06
CA ALA A 279 -30.51 8.91 7.26
C ALA A 279 -31.42 8.40 6.12
N LYS A 280 -30.93 8.42 4.88
CA LYS A 280 -31.64 7.86 3.72
C LYS A 280 -31.78 6.34 3.82
N GLU A 281 -30.72 5.64 4.21
CA GLU A 281 -30.72 4.19 4.42
C GLU A 281 -31.69 3.78 5.56
N ASP A 282 -31.69 4.52 6.67
CA ASP A 282 -32.59 4.28 7.80
C ASP A 282 -34.07 4.57 7.44
N ALA A 283 -34.33 5.61 6.64
CA ALA A 283 -35.68 5.90 6.14
C ALA A 283 -36.19 4.81 5.18
N GLU A 284 -35.33 4.26 4.33
CA GLU A 284 -35.69 3.14 3.44
C GLU A 284 -35.98 1.86 4.24
N ARG A 285 -35.23 1.60 5.32
CA ARG A 285 -35.48 0.46 6.23
C ARG A 285 -36.84 0.59 6.91
N LEU A 286 -37.15 1.77 7.46
CA LEU A 286 -38.45 2.05 8.08
C LEU A 286 -39.62 1.92 7.09
N ALA A 287 -39.43 2.37 5.84
CA ALA A 287 -40.45 2.21 4.81
C ALA A 287 -40.74 0.74 4.49
N LYS A 288 -39.69 -0.10 4.41
CA LYS A 288 -39.83 -1.55 4.22
C LYS A 288 -40.53 -2.22 5.41
N GLU A 289 -40.16 -1.86 6.63
CA GLU A 289 -40.82 -2.38 7.85
C GLU A 289 -42.31 -2.01 7.90
N GLN A 290 -42.68 -0.78 7.50
CA GLN A 290 -44.09 -0.36 7.42
C GLN A 290 -44.86 -1.09 6.31
N GLU A 291 -44.22 -1.40 5.18
CA GLU A 291 -44.83 -2.17 4.10
C GLU A 291 -45.07 -3.63 4.50
N GLU A 292 -44.13 -4.23 5.22
CA GLU A 292 -44.28 -5.59 5.78
C GLU A 292 -45.37 -5.65 6.85
N GLN A 293 -45.49 -4.66 7.74
CA GLN A 293 -46.59 -4.57 8.71
C GLN A 293 -47.97 -4.41 8.03
N LYS A 294 -48.05 -3.71 6.90
CA LYS A 294 -49.28 -3.61 6.10
C LYS A 294 -49.64 -4.94 5.42
N LYS A 295 -48.66 -5.76 5.02
CA LYS A 295 -48.88 -7.10 4.45
C LYS A 295 -49.26 -8.14 5.51
N GLY A 296 -48.81 -7.98 6.76
CA GLY A 296 -49.14 -8.86 7.88
C GLY A 296 -50.55 -8.68 8.47
N THR A 297 -51.21 -7.56 8.21
CA THR A 297 -52.55 -7.24 8.74
C THR A 297 -53.64 -7.48 7.68
N SER A 298 -53.80 -8.71 7.18
CA SER A 298 -55.05 -9.11 6.50
C SER A 298 -56.06 -9.62 7.53
N PRO A 299 -57.31 -9.13 7.54
CA PRO A 299 -58.32 -9.58 8.50
C PRO A 299 -58.68 -11.03 8.19
N ILE A 300 -58.47 -11.91 9.17
CA ILE A 300 -59.04 -13.26 9.17
C ILE A 300 -60.55 -13.09 9.20
N ALA A 301 -61.19 -13.22 8.04
CA ALA A 301 -62.63 -13.27 7.93
C ALA A 301 -63.13 -14.51 8.69
N ALA A 302 -63.71 -14.26 9.86
CA ALA A 302 -64.40 -15.26 10.64
C ALA A 302 -65.66 -15.71 9.88
N THR A 303 -65.59 -16.87 9.23
CA THR A 303 -66.78 -17.68 8.92
C THR A 303 -67.30 -18.24 10.24
N GLY A 304 -68.11 -17.41 10.92
CA GLY A 304 -68.95 -17.79 12.04
C GLY A 304 -70.13 -18.62 11.54
N CYS A 305 -70.12 -19.88 11.95
CA CYS A 305 -71.28 -20.73 12.12
C CYS A 305 -72.39 -19.98 12.90
N LEU A 306 -73.67 -20.18 12.55
CA LEU A 306 -74.80 -20.47 13.45
C LEU A 306 -76.17 -20.33 12.74
N TYR A 307 -76.93 -21.43 12.81
CA TYR A 307 -78.38 -21.66 12.70
C TYR A 307 -79.14 -21.34 11.39
#